data_AF-A0A7C5MVI8-F1
#
_entry.id   AF-A0A7C5MVI8-F1
#
_cell.length_a   1.000
_cell.length_b   1.000
_cell.length_c   1.000
_cell.angle_alpha   90.00
_cell.angle_beta   90.00
_cell.angle_gamma   90.00
#
_symmetry.space_group_name_H-M   'P 1'
#
loop_
_entity.id
_entity.type
_entity.pdbx_description
1 polymer ?
#
loop_
_entity_poly.entity_id
_entity_poly.type
_entity_poly.pdbx_seq_one_letter_code
_entity_poly.pdbx_strand_id
1 'polypeptide(L)'
;MFNSLKKWFGKKGAEAPLDATSLACHPTLCMMPWVHLHVTQTGHVTPCCQAPWQAERAFGSVNESAVAEIWNGNAIKKFRKNMLAGKPDPRCQACYDKEKDGFRSLRHVTNQDYGHHVDLLQATAPSGHLPEAKPIYLDIRFSNICNFKCRICG
;
A
#
# COMPACT_ATOMS: atom_id res chain seq x y z
N MET A 1 39.89 -2.73 -2.83
CA MET A 1 39.15 -2.80 -4.11
C MET A 1 37.75 -2.20 -3.92
N PHE A 2 37.67 -0.87 -3.86
CA PHE A 2 36.42 -0.11 -3.80
C PHE A 2 36.26 0.57 -5.17
N ASN A 3 35.44 0.04 -6.07
CA ASN A 3 34.94 0.79 -7.23
C ASN A 3 33.87 0.02 -8.04
N SER A 4 32.66 -0.10 -7.50
CA SER A 4 31.48 -0.46 -8.31
C SER A 4 30.22 0.32 -7.90
N LEU A 5 30.39 1.54 -7.38
CA LEU A 5 29.29 2.42 -6.94
C LEU A 5 29.01 3.60 -7.89
N LYS A 6 29.51 3.56 -9.13
CA LYS A 6 29.33 4.65 -10.12
C LYS A 6 28.83 4.16 -11.48
N LYS A 7 27.70 3.44 -11.51
CA LYS A 7 26.98 3.18 -12.78
C LYS A 7 25.47 3.45 -12.75
N TRP A 8 24.97 4.11 -11.71
CA TRP A 8 23.53 4.39 -11.55
C TRP A 8 23.19 5.89 -11.53
N PHE A 9 24.01 6.72 -12.16
CA PHE A 9 23.67 8.12 -12.42
C PHE A 9 23.93 8.43 -13.90
N GLY A 10 22.96 8.13 -14.76
CA GLY A 10 23.12 8.49 -16.17
C GLY A 10 22.20 7.80 -17.16
N LYS A 11 20.89 7.71 -16.93
CA LYS A 11 19.89 7.59 -18.00
C LYS A 11 18.60 8.30 -17.60
N LYS A 12 18.41 9.54 -18.08
CA LYS A 12 17.10 10.18 -18.19
C LYS A 12 16.40 9.60 -19.42
N GLY A 13 15.13 9.23 -19.29
CA GLY A 13 14.21 9.09 -20.43
C GLY A 13 13.93 7.68 -20.93
N ALA A 14 13.54 6.77 -20.04
CA ALA A 14 12.64 5.63 -20.29
C ALA A 14 12.48 4.90 -18.95
N GLU A 15 11.34 5.05 -18.29
CA GLU A 15 11.04 4.32 -17.05
C GLU A 15 11.07 2.83 -17.36
N ALA A 16 12.06 2.11 -16.82
CA ALA A 16 12.13 0.66 -16.96
C ALA A 16 10.85 0.05 -16.38
N PRO A 17 10.29 -1.00 -16.99
CA PRO A 17 9.07 -1.63 -16.50
C PRO A 17 9.29 -2.11 -15.06
N LEU A 18 8.35 -1.81 -14.17
CA LEU A 18 8.36 -2.28 -12.79
C LEU A 18 8.29 -3.82 -12.81
N ASP A 19 9.37 -4.46 -12.38
CA ASP A 19 9.52 -5.90 -12.22
C ASP A 19 9.74 -6.28 -10.74
N ALA A 20 9.63 -7.57 -10.41
CA ALA A 20 9.73 -8.06 -9.02
C ALA A 20 11.08 -7.68 -8.37
N THR A 21 12.13 -7.58 -9.17
CA THR A 21 13.47 -7.18 -8.74
C THR A 21 13.52 -5.69 -8.38
N SER A 22 12.90 -4.84 -9.21
CA SER A 22 12.84 -3.38 -8.98
C SER A 22 12.02 -3.00 -7.75
N LEU A 23 11.01 -3.79 -7.37
CA LEU A 23 10.20 -3.60 -6.16
C LEU A 23 11.04 -3.61 -4.88
N ALA A 24 12.09 -4.43 -4.82
CA ALA A 24 12.97 -4.55 -3.66
C ALA A 24 13.86 -3.32 -3.46
N CYS A 25 14.25 -2.63 -4.55
CA CYS A 25 15.13 -1.46 -4.51
C CYS A 25 14.39 -0.13 -4.65
N HIS A 26 13.09 -0.13 -4.91
CA HIS A 26 12.34 1.11 -5.11
C HIS A 26 12.17 1.90 -3.79
N PRO A 27 12.37 3.23 -3.78
CA PRO A 27 12.38 4.03 -2.55
C PRO A 27 11.04 4.06 -1.80
N THR A 28 9.91 4.03 -2.52
CA THR A 28 8.58 4.23 -1.90
C THR A 28 7.56 3.15 -2.25
N LEU A 29 7.88 2.22 -3.14
CA LEU A 29 6.89 1.29 -3.70
C LEU A 29 6.54 0.23 -2.65
N CYS A 30 5.25 -0.05 -2.53
CA CYS A 30 4.69 -1.01 -1.60
C CYS A 30 3.54 -1.75 -2.29
N MET A 31 3.49 -3.07 -2.30
CA MET A 31 2.40 -3.82 -2.94
C MET A 31 1.04 -3.64 -2.26
N MET A 32 1.00 -3.21 -0.99
CA MET A 32 -0.23 -3.11 -0.19
C MET A 32 -1.42 -2.46 -0.90
N PRO A 33 -1.30 -1.33 -1.61
CA PRO A 33 -2.44 -0.65 -2.24
C PRO A 33 -3.07 -1.41 -3.41
N TRP A 34 -2.41 -2.47 -3.89
CA TRP A 34 -2.87 -3.31 -4.98
C TRP A 34 -3.41 -4.65 -4.48
N VAL A 35 -2.94 -5.13 -3.33
CA VAL A 35 -3.23 -6.50 -2.85
C VAL A 35 -4.01 -6.54 -1.55
N HIS A 36 -4.04 -5.46 -0.77
CA HIS A 36 -4.53 -5.46 0.60
C HIS A 36 -5.57 -4.37 0.85
N LEU A 37 -6.71 -4.77 1.41
CA LEU A 37 -7.70 -3.85 1.95
C LEU A 37 -7.69 -3.94 3.48
N HIS A 38 -7.34 -2.86 4.16
CA HIS A 38 -7.41 -2.76 5.62
C HIS A 38 -8.60 -1.88 6.03
N VAL A 39 -9.44 -2.39 6.93
CA VAL A 39 -10.55 -1.67 7.53
C VAL A 39 -10.34 -1.61 9.05
N THR A 40 -10.30 -0.39 9.59
CA THR A 40 -10.16 -0.16 11.03
C THR A 40 -11.45 -0.48 11.79
N GLN A 41 -11.37 -0.48 13.12
CA GLN A 41 -12.50 -0.72 14.03
C GLN A 41 -13.62 0.32 13.90
N THR A 42 -13.31 1.51 13.38
CA THR A 42 -14.26 2.59 13.13
C THR A 42 -14.80 2.58 11.70
N GLY A 43 -14.41 1.60 10.87
CA GLY A 43 -14.84 1.47 9.48
C GLY A 43 -14.00 2.29 8.48
N HIS A 44 -12.91 2.92 8.90
CA HIS A 44 -12.03 3.64 7.98
C HIS A 44 -11.15 2.68 7.19
N VAL A 45 -11.03 2.91 5.89
CA VAL A 45 -10.13 2.14 5.03
C VAL A 45 -8.77 2.82 4.99
N THR A 46 -7.69 2.13 5.33
CA THR A 46 -6.32 2.68 5.34
C THR A 46 -5.35 1.84 4.49
N PRO A 47 -4.14 2.35 4.14
CA PRO A 47 -3.20 1.60 3.30
C PRO A 47 -2.73 0.27 3.89
N CYS A 48 -2.58 0.17 5.21
CA CYS A 48 -2.21 -1.04 5.96
C CYS A 48 -2.45 -0.83 7.45
N CYS A 49 -2.27 -1.89 8.25
CA CYS A 49 -2.42 -1.85 9.69
C CYS A 49 -1.45 -0.91 10.43
N GLN A 50 -0.28 -0.61 9.85
CA GLN A 50 0.73 0.31 10.43
C GLN A 50 0.51 1.78 10.04
N ALA A 51 -0.41 2.07 9.12
CA ALA A 51 -0.74 3.44 8.77
C ALA A 51 -1.56 4.10 9.89
N PRO A 52 -1.52 5.43 10.04
CA PRO A 52 -2.39 6.14 10.99
C PRO A 52 -3.88 5.89 10.69
N TRP A 53 -4.69 5.66 11.74
CA TRP A 53 -6.10 5.24 11.62
C TRP A 53 -7.11 6.38 11.54
N GLN A 54 -6.66 7.63 11.62
CA GLN A 54 -7.54 8.79 11.64
C GLN A 54 -8.23 9.00 10.28
N ALA A 55 -9.46 9.52 10.31
CA ALA A 55 -10.30 9.70 9.13
C ALA A 55 -9.61 10.54 8.03
N GLU A 56 -8.82 11.55 8.41
CA GLU A 56 -8.11 12.44 7.48
C GLU A 56 -7.02 11.72 6.67
N ARG A 57 -6.59 10.54 7.14
CA ARG A 57 -5.59 9.69 6.48
C ARG A 57 -6.20 8.47 5.79
N ALA A 58 -7.50 8.25 5.96
CA ALA A 58 -8.22 7.15 5.34
C ALA A 58 -8.42 7.37 3.82
N PHE A 59 -8.70 6.27 3.12
CA PHE A 59 -9.18 6.31 1.73
C PHE A 59 -10.68 6.51 1.64
N GLY A 60 -11.41 6.22 2.71
CA GLY A 60 -12.87 6.31 2.81
C GLY A 60 -13.38 5.56 4.03
N SER A 61 -14.70 5.48 4.15
CA SER A 61 -15.39 4.81 5.25
C SER A 61 -16.36 3.78 4.69
N VAL A 62 -16.26 2.52 5.14
CA VAL A 62 -17.20 1.46 4.73
C VAL A 62 -18.60 1.66 5.30
N ASN A 63 -18.76 2.58 6.25
CA ASN A 63 -20.06 2.98 6.78
C ASN A 63 -20.79 3.98 5.88
N GLU A 64 -20.09 4.57 4.90
CA GLU A 64 -20.60 5.67 4.05
C GLU A 64 -20.63 5.31 2.57
N SER A 65 -19.76 4.40 2.11
CA SER A 65 -19.64 4.06 0.68
C SER A 65 -19.32 2.58 0.50
N ALA A 66 -19.64 2.06 -0.68
CA ALA A 66 -19.33 0.67 -0.99
C ALA A 66 -17.81 0.47 -1.09
N VAL A 67 -17.30 -0.69 -0.65
CA VAL A 67 -15.88 -1.02 -0.70
C VAL A 67 -15.27 -0.83 -2.09
N ALA A 68 -16.02 -1.18 -3.15
CA ALA A 68 -15.57 -1.02 -4.54
C ALA A 68 -15.37 0.46 -4.92
N GLU A 69 -16.24 1.35 -4.43
CA GLU A 69 -16.13 2.80 -4.67
C GLU A 69 -14.92 3.38 -3.93
N ILE A 70 -14.64 2.90 -2.71
CA ILE A 70 -13.48 3.32 -1.94
C ILE A 70 -12.19 2.82 -2.61
N TRP A 71 -12.17 1.55 -3.05
CA TRP A 71 -11.01 0.89 -3.66
C TRP A 71 -10.55 1.52 -4.98
N ASN A 72 -11.47 2.19 -5.68
CA ASN A 72 -11.18 2.99 -6.87
C ASN A 72 -11.48 4.48 -6.69
N GLY A 73 -11.59 4.91 -5.43
CA GLY A 73 -11.86 6.28 -5.03
C GLY A 73 -10.67 7.20 -5.24
N ASN A 74 -10.91 8.51 -5.20
CA ASN A 74 -9.87 9.51 -5.49
C ASN A 74 -8.68 9.44 -4.53
N ALA A 75 -8.91 9.11 -3.26
CA ALA A 75 -7.87 9.03 -2.23
C ALA A 75 -6.85 7.91 -2.51
N ILE A 76 -7.31 6.69 -2.78
CA ILE A 76 -6.42 5.56 -3.08
C ILE A 76 -5.80 5.65 -4.48
N LYS A 77 -6.53 6.17 -5.49
CA LYS A 77 -5.97 6.45 -6.83
C LYS A 77 -4.80 7.43 -6.75
N LYS A 78 -4.97 8.54 -6.00
CA LYS A 78 -3.91 9.51 -5.75
C LYS A 78 -2.73 8.87 -5.01
N PHE A 79 -3.00 7.99 -4.06
CA PHE A 79 -1.96 7.25 -3.33
C PHE A 79 -1.13 6.36 -4.26
N ARG A 80 -1.78 5.51 -5.06
CA ARG A 80 -1.12 4.64 -6.06
C ARG A 80 -0.29 5.46 -7.05
N LYS A 81 -0.85 6.54 -7.59
CA LYS A 81 -0.16 7.45 -8.52
C LYS A 81 1.10 8.08 -7.89
N ASN A 82 0.98 8.60 -6.68
CA ASN A 82 2.12 9.19 -5.98
C ASN A 82 3.21 8.16 -5.71
N MET A 83 2.82 6.95 -5.32
CA MET A 83 3.73 5.86 -5.02
C MET A 83 4.51 5.39 -6.26
N LEU A 84 3.81 5.21 -7.40
CA LEU A 84 4.43 4.91 -8.70
C LEU A 84 5.39 6.01 -9.16
N ALA A 85 5.08 7.27 -8.85
CA ALA A 85 5.95 8.42 -9.13
C ALA A 85 7.10 8.59 -8.13
N GLY A 86 7.36 7.63 -7.25
CA GLY A 86 8.45 7.70 -6.27
C GLY A 86 8.23 8.70 -5.13
N LYS A 87 7.00 9.21 -4.93
CA LYS A 87 6.71 10.23 -3.92
C LYS A 87 6.38 9.58 -2.56
N PRO A 88 7.09 9.95 -1.48
CA PRO A 88 6.78 9.43 -0.15
C PRO A 88 5.42 9.96 0.32
N ASP A 89 4.77 9.17 1.18
CA ASP A 89 3.49 9.52 1.78
C ASP A 89 3.58 9.36 3.30
N PRO A 90 3.10 10.33 4.10
CA PRO A 90 3.19 10.26 5.56
C PRO A 90 2.52 9.04 6.20
N ARG A 91 1.57 8.40 5.50
CA ARG A 91 0.94 7.17 5.98
C ARG A 91 1.91 5.98 6.03
N CYS A 92 3.03 6.07 5.32
CA CYS A 92 4.07 5.04 5.28
C CYS A 92 5.25 5.34 6.21
N GLN A 93 5.18 6.41 7.02
CA GLN A 93 6.31 6.88 7.83
C GLN A 93 6.90 5.80 8.73
N ALA A 94 6.07 4.97 9.36
CA ALA A 94 6.51 3.86 10.20
C ALA A 94 7.38 2.82 9.46
N CYS A 95 7.18 2.64 8.14
CA CYS A 95 8.06 1.81 7.33
C CYS A 95 9.36 2.54 7.03
N TYR A 96 9.31 3.81 6.63
CA TYR A 96 10.50 4.60 6.30
C TYR A 96 11.45 4.77 7.48
N ASP A 97 10.91 4.99 8.69
CA ASP A 97 11.72 5.10 9.90
C ASP A 97 12.47 3.79 10.21
N LYS A 98 11.75 2.65 10.15
CA LYS A 98 12.35 1.32 10.33
C LYS A 98 13.45 1.05 9.30
N GLU A 99 13.20 1.41 8.04
CA GLU A 99 14.15 1.19 6.94
C GLU A 99 15.39 2.07 7.07
N LYS A 100 15.22 3.32 7.52
CA LYS A 100 16.33 4.24 7.79
C LYS A 100 17.26 3.69 8.87
N ASP A 101 16.70 3.01 9.87
CA ASP A 101 17.44 2.35 10.95
C ASP A 101 18.01 0.97 10.54
N GLY A 102 17.86 0.58 9.28
CA GLY A 102 18.39 -0.68 8.73
C GLY A 102 17.51 -1.90 9.00
N PHE A 103 16.30 -1.72 9.57
CA PHE A 103 15.37 -2.81 9.81
C PHE A 103 14.51 -3.13 8.59
N ARG A 104 14.01 -4.36 8.56
CA ARG A 104 13.05 -4.81 7.56
C ARG A 104 11.64 -4.32 7.92
N SER A 105 11.03 -3.54 7.02
CA SER A 105 9.67 -3.02 7.21
C SER A 105 8.58 -3.95 6.64
N LEU A 106 7.33 -3.65 6.97
CA LEU A 106 6.17 -4.31 6.36
C LEU A 106 6.13 -4.11 4.85
N ARG A 107 6.57 -2.94 4.35
CA ARG A 107 6.71 -2.68 2.91
C ARG A 107 7.65 -3.68 2.25
N HIS A 108 8.85 -3.90 2.80
CA HIS A 108 9.80 -4.88 2.28
C HIS A 108 9.28 -6.32 2.35
N VAL A 109 8.53 -6.69 3.40
CA VAL A 109 7.89 -8.01 3.49
C VAL A 109 6.83 -8.15 2.40
N THR A 110 5.91 -7.21 2.29
CA THR A 110 4.82 -7.25 1.30
C THR A 110 5.35 -7.27 -0.13
N ASN A 111 6.40 -6.51 -0.43
CA ASN A 111 7.02 -6.51 -1.77
C ASN A 111 7.67 -7.85 -2.10
N GLN A 112 8.26 -8.53 -1.11
CA GLN A 112 8.80 -9.88 -1.33
C GLN A 112 7.66 -10.87 -1.57
N ASP A 113 6.65 -10.87 -0.71
CA ASP A 113 5.57 -11.86 -0.73
C ASP A 113 4.68 -11.71 -1.97
N TYR A 114 4.37 -10.47 -2.36
CA TYR A 114 3.50 -10.15 -3.49
C TYR A 114 4.24 -9.64 -4.73
N GLY A 115 5.57 -9.81 -4.79
CA GLY A 115 6.37 -9.38 -5.94
C GLY A 115 5.99 -10.07 -7.25
N HIS A 116 5.34 -11.22 -7.19
CA HIS A 116 4.78 -11.92 -8.36
C HIS A 116 3.53 -11.25 -8.93
N HIS A 117 2.92 -10.29 -8.21
CA HIS A 117 1.75 -9.52 -8.64
C HIS A 117 2.10 -8.15 -9.24
N VAL A 118 3.30 -8.01 -9.82
CA VAL A 118 3.75 -6.78 -10.50
C VAL A 118 2.90 -6.41 -11.70
N ASP A 119 2.21 -7.38 -12.29
CA ASP A 119 1.22 -7.18 -13.35
C ASP A 119 0.13 -6.18 -12.92
N LEU A 120 -0.26 -6.16 -11.64
CA LEU A 120 -1.24 -5.20 -11.11
C LEU A 120 -0.75 -3.76 -11.19
N LEU A 121 0.56 -3.51 -11.09
CA LEU A 121 1.14 -2.18 -11.21
C LEU A 121 1.08 -1.73 -12.67
N GLN A 122 1.39 -2.64 -13.60
CA GLN A 122 1.35 -2.38 -15.04
C GLN A 122 -0.09 -2.18 -15.53
N ALA A 123 -1.07 -2.89 -14.94
CA ALA A 123 -2.49 -2.73 -15.21
C ALA A 123 -3.11 -1.46 -14.61
N THR A 124 -2.37 -0.73 -13.77
CA THR A 124 -2.87 0.51 -13.16
C THR A 124 -2.89 1.63 -14.19
N ALA A 125 -4.07 2.21 -14.45
CA ALA A 125 -4.19 3.34 -15.36
C ALA A 125 -3.38 4.56 -14.86
N PRO A 126 -2.97 5.50 -15.74
CA PRO A 126 -2.26 6.72 -15.32
C PRO A 126 -3.01 7.58 -14.29
N SER A 127 -4.33 7.39 -14.18
CA SER A 127 -5.20 8.02 -13.17
C SER A 127 -5.10 7.36 -11.78
N GLY A 128 -4.42 6.22 -11.65
CA GLY A 128 -4.36 5.38 -10.45
C GLY A 128 -5.51 4.37 -10.32
N HIS A 129 -6.40 4.32 -11.31
CA HIS A 129 -7.56 3.42 -11.34
C HIS A 129 -7.16 1.99 -11.69
N LEU A 130 -7.76 1.00 -11.01
CA LEU A 130 -7.63 -0.43 -11.34
C LEU A 130 -9.01 -0.99 -11.72
N PRO A 131 -9.28 -1.22 -13.02
CA PRO A 131 -10.62 -1.55 -13.50
C PRO A 131 -11.13 -2.93 -13.04
N GLU A 132 -10.27 -3.94 -12.88
CA GLU A 132 -10.71 -5.31 -12.55
C GLU A 132 -10.12 -5.90 -11.25
N ALA A 133 -9.11 -5.26 -10.67
CA ALA A 133 -8.43 -5.82 -9.50
C ALA A 133 -9.24 -5.63 -8.21
N LYS A 134 -9.59 -6.75 -7.59
CA LYS A 134 -10.09 -6.83 -6.20
C LYS A 134 -8.91 -7.03 -5.25
N PRO A 135 -8.99 -6.58 -3.99
CA PRO A 135 -7.96 -6.89 -3.00
C PRO A 135 -7.82 -8.42 -2.86
N ILE A 136 -6.58 -8.89 -2.84
CA ILE A 136 -6.22 -10.31 -2.69
C ILE A 136 -6.41 -10.76 -1.24
N TYR A 137 -6.10 -9.87 -0.29
CA TYR A 137 -6.21 -10.11 1.14
C TYR A 137 -6.95 -8.97 1.85
N LEU A 138 -7.79 -9.35 2.82
CA LEU A 138 -8.66 -8.48 3.58
C LEU A 138 -8.30 -8.54 5.07
N ASP A 139 -7.98 -7.40 5.65
CA ASP A 139 -7.75 -7.25 7.10
C ASP A 139 -8.82 -6.32 7.67
N ILE A 140 -9.79 -6.91 8.36
CA ILE A 140 -10.86 -6.16 9.04
C ILE A 140 -10.62 -6.26 10.53
N ARG A 141 -10.41 -5.10 11.15
CA ARG A 141 -10.34 -4.99 12.60
C ARG A 141 -11.73 -4.78 13.16
N PHE A 142 -12.24 -5.78 13.87
CA PHE A 142 -13.50 -5.63 14.58
C PHE A 142 -13.33 -4.74 15.82
N SER A 143 -14.35 -3.94 16.11
CA SER A 143 -14.41 -3.17 17.36
C SER A 143 -14.42 -4.11 18.56
N ASN A 144 -13.71 -3.73 19.61
CA ASN A 144 -13.70 -4.42 20.90
C ASN A 144 -14.79 -3.89 21.86
N ILE A 145 -15.70 -3.03 21.38
CA ILE A 145 -16.90 -2.67 22.14
C ILE A 145 -17.78 -3.93 22.22
N CYS A 146 -17.57 -4.68 23.30
CA CYS A 146 -18.43 -5.79 23.67
C CYS A 146 -19.76 -5.22 24.17
N ASN A 147 -20.81 -5.30 23.34
CA ASN A 147 -22.18 -4.99 23.75
C ASN A 147 -22.95 -6.25 24.21
N PHE A 148 -22.23 -7.34 24.53
CA PHE A 148 -22.77 -8.67 24.84
C PHE A 148 -23.75 -9.26 23.79
N LYS A 149 -23.84 -8.71 22.57
CA LYS A 149 -24.72 -9.25 21.52
C LYS A 149 -24.07 -10.40 20.75
N CYS A 150 -22.74 -10.49 20.74
CA CYS A 150 -22.02 -11.55 20.03
C CYS A 150 -21.67 -12.70 20.98
N ARG A 151 -22.32 -13.85 20.79
CA ARG A 151 -22.06 -15.10 21.53
C ARG A 151 -20.92 -15.86 20.86
N ILE A 152 -19.69 -15.35 20.98
CA ILE A 152 -18.48 -16.03 20.46
C ILE A 152 -17.48 -16.38 21.57
N CYS A 153 -17.90 -16.26 22.82
CA CYS A 153 -17.38 -17.07 23.92
C CYS A 153 -18.61 -17.64 24.63
N GLY A 154 -18.64 -18.96 24.80
CA GLY A 154 -19.69 -19.65 25.55
C GLY A 154 -19.76 -19.19 27.00
#